data_AF-A0AB72XL23-F1
#
_entry.id   AF-A0AB72XL23-F1
#
_cell.length_a   1.000
_cell.length_b   1.000
_cell.length_c   1.000
_cell.angle_alpha   90.00
_cell.angle_beta   90.00
_cell.angle_gamma   90.00
#
_symmetry.space_group_name_H-M   'P 1'
#
loop_
_entity.id
_entity.type
_entity.pdbx_description
1 polymer ?
#
loop_
_entity_poly.entity_id
_entity_poly.type
_entity_poly.pdbx_seq_one_letter_code
_entity_poly.pdbx_strand_id
1 'polypeptide(L)'
;MVIAADKAAGRVADPVLRPVGALGDFFAMTLDTSVCMFKPPFAWREYLLQCWFVARVSTLPGVLMTIPWAVISGFLFNVLLTDIGAADFSGTGCAIFTVNQSAPIVTVLVVAGAGATAMCADLGARTIREELDALRVMGINPIQALAAPRVLAATTVSLALNSVVTATGLIGAFFCSVFLMHVSAGAWVTGLTTLTHTVDVVISMIKATLFGLMAGLIACYKGMSVGGGPAGVGRAVNETVVFAFIVLFVINIVVTAVGIPFMVS
;
A
#
# COMPACT_ATOMS: atom_id res chain seq x y z
N MET A 1 25.05 13.88 -1.19
CA MET A 1 25.82 15.03 -0.65
C MET A 1 25.00 15.86 0.36
N VAL A 2 23.67 15.92 0.23
CA VAL A 2 22.79 16.65 1.17
C VAL A 2 22.68 15.98 2.57
N ILE A 3 22.72 14.65 2.67
CA ILE A 3 22.50 13.94 3.95
C ILE A 3 23.76 13.86 4.84
N ALA A 4 24.96 14.03 4.28
CA ALA A 4 26.22 13.91 5.03
C ALA A 4 26.66 15.24 5.68
N ALA A 5 26.23 16.38 5.15
CA ALA A 5 26.63 17.70 5.65
C ALA A 5 25.88 18.11 6.93
N ASP A 6 24.67 17.59 7.16
CA ASP A 6 23.83 18.03 8.28
C ASP A 6 24.13 17.30 9.62
N LYS A 7 24.73 16.11 9.58
CA LYS A 7 25.09 15.35 10.79
C LYS A 7 26.16 16.04 11.66
N ALA A 8 26.86 17.04 11.15
CA ALA A 8 27.94 17.73 11.87
C ALA A 8 27.53 19.07 12.52
N ALA A 9 26.41 19.69 12.11
CA ALA A 9 26.14 21.11 12.44
C ALA A 9 24.97 21.37 13.42
N GLY A 10 24.08 20.42 13.69
CA GLY A 10 22.81 20.68 14.39
C GLY A 10 22.70 20.17 15.83
N ARG A 11 23.73 20.31 16.69
CA ARG A 11 23.66 19.85 18.10
C ARG A 11 22.82 20.71 19.04
N VAL A 12 22.11 21.73 18.55
CA VAL A 12 21.21 22.58 19.35
C VAL A 12 19.98 22.94 18.52
N ALA A 13 18.99 22.04 18.46
CA ALA A 13 17.68 22.35 17.88
C ALA A 13 16.58 21.87 18.84
N ASP A 14 15.69 22.80 19.21
CA ASP A 14 14.62 22.62 20.18
C ASP A 14 13.80 21.33 19.95
N PRO A 15 13.26 20.70 21.01
CA PRO A 15 12.41 19.52 20.89
C PRO A 15 11.17 19.74 19.99
N VAL A 16 10.79 21.01 19.75
CA VAL A 16 9.69 21.42 18.87
C VAL A 16 10.08 21.45 17.38
N LEU A 17 11.36 21.65 17.03
CA LEU A 17 11.83 21.73 15.65
C LEU A 17 12.25 20.38 15.05
N ARG A 18 12.54 19.39 15.90
CA ARG A 18 12.84 18.01 15.48
C ARG A 18 11.78 17.35 14.59
N PRO A 19 10.46 17.45 14.86
CA PRO A 19 9.46 16.88 13.96
C PRO A 19 9.39 17.61 12.62
N VAL A 20 9.60 18.93 12.60
CA VAL A 20 9.61 19.74 11.36
C VAL A 20 10.82 19.40 10.50
N GLY A 21 11.99 19.21 11.11
CA GLY A 21 13.21 18.74 10.42
C GLY A 21 13.04 17.33 9.83
N ALA A 22 12.48 16.39 10.60
CA ALA A 22 12.23 15.02 10.12
C ALA A 22 11.23 14.98 8.95
N LEU A 23 10.19 15.82 9.00
CA LEU A 23 9.27 16.01 7.87
C LEU A 23 10.01 16.58 6.65
N GLY A 24 10.86 17.60 6.84
CA GLY A 24 11.70 18.17 5.79
C GLY A 24 12.62 17.14 5.14
N ASP A 25 13.28 16.30 5.93
CA ASP A 25 14.15 15.22 5.45
C ASP A 25 13.36 14.14 4.70
N PHE A 26 12.15 13.82 5.15
CA PHE A 26 11.27 12.90 4.44
C PHE A 26 10.87 13.47 3.07
N PHE A 27 10.44 14.73 3.02
CA PHE A 27 10.09 15.39 1.76
C PHE A 27 11.29 15.51 0.82
N ALA A 28 12.47 15.86 1.33
CA ALA A 28 13.70 15.91 0.57
C ALA A 28 14.06 14.53 0.00
N MET A 29 13.96 13.47 0.83
CA MET A 29 14.18 12.10 0.37
C MET A 29 13.14 11.66 -0.66
N THR A 30 11.86 12.02 -0.49
CA THR A 30 10.82 11.72 -1.47
C THR A 30 11.14 12.36 -2.80
N LEU A 31 11.49 13.66 -2.82
CA LEU A 31 11.86 14.36 -4.05
C LEU A 31 13.11 13.77 -4.70
N ASP A 32 14.15 13.50 -3.91
CA ASP A 32 15.37 12.85 -4.40
C ASP A 32 15.08 11.45 -4.96
N THR A 33 14.23 10.67 -4.28
CA THR A 33 13.83 9.33 -4.73
C THR A 33 13.03 9.41 -6.01
N SER A 34 12.06 10.32 -6.12
CA SER A 34 11.26 10.55 -7.34
C SER A 34 12.14 10.98 -8.51
N VAL A 35 13.15 11.82 -8.29
CA VAL A 35 14.07 12.24 -9.35
C VAL A 35 15.05 11.11 -9.72
N CYS A 36 15.58 10.38 -8.73
CA CYS A 36 16.48 9.25 -8.95
C CYS A 36 15.77 8.04 -9.58
N MET A 37 14.46 7.91 -9.40
CA MET A 37 13.60 6.90 -10.04
C MET A 37 13.51 7.05 -11.56
N PHE A 38 14.03 8.14 -12.15
CA PHE A 38 14.11 8.36 -13.59
C PHE A 38 15.55 8.53 -14.12
N LYS A 39 16.59 8.40 -13.26
CA LYS A 39 17.99 8.58 -13.65
C LYS A 39 18.70 7.22 -13.87
N PRO A 40 19.28 6.96 -15.06
CA PRO A 40 20.12 5.78 -15.28
C PRO A 40 21.43 5.87 -14.48
N PRO A 41 22.09 4.74 -14.11
CA PRO A 41 21.75 3.35 -14.43
C PRO A 41 20.75 2.71 -13.44
N PHE A 42 19.75 2.00 -13.97
CA PHE A 42 18.76 1.27 -13.17
C PHE A 42 19.24 -0.13 -12.78
N ALA A 43 19.18 -0.44 -11.49
CA ALA A 43 19.45 -1.77 -10.95
C ALA A 43 18.26 -2.74 -11.17
N TRP A 44 18.02 -3.15 -12.43
CA TRP A 44 16.90 -4.02 -12.82
C TRP A 44 16.84 -5.35 -12.05
N ARG A 45 18.01 -5.93 -11.72
CA ARG A 45 18.09 -7.15 -10.91
C ARG A 45 17.53 -6.95 -9.50
N GLU A 46 17.88 -5.84 -8.85
CA GLU A 46 17.39 -5.52 -7.51
C GLU A 46 15.88 -5.24 -7.55
N TYR A 47 15.40 -4.53 -8.57
CA TYR A 47 13.97 -4.30 -8.78
C TYR A 47 13.17 -5.62 -8.85
N LEU A 48 13.60 -6.58 -9.67
CA LEU A 48 12.91 -7.87 -9.82
C LEU A 48 12.94 -8.70 -8.53
N LEU A 49 14.07 -8.73 -7.84
CA LEU A 49 14.21 -9.44 -6.56
C LEU A 49 13.29 -8.83 -5.49
N GLN A 50 13.23 -7.49 -5.41
CA GLN A 50 12.36 -6.79 -4.48
C GLN A 50 10.88 -6.98 -4.84
N CYS A 51 10.52 -6.96 -6.12
CA CYS A 51 9.16 -7.29 -6.56
C CYS A 51 8.75 -8.67 -6.07
N TRP A 52 9.61 -9.67 -6.24
CA TRP A 52 9.33 -11.04 -5.80
C TRP A 52 9.23 -11.16 -4.28
N PHE A 53 10.13 -10.50 -3.55
CA PHE A 53 10.13 -10.49 -2.09
C PHE A 53 8.83 -9.89 -1.53
N VAL A 54 8.47 -8.71 -2.00
CA VAL A 54 7.29 -7.97 -1.52
C VAL A 54 6.00 -8.67 -1.94
N ALA A 55 5.96 -9.21 -3.16
CA ALA A 55 4.84 -10.01 -3.62
C ALA A 55 4.64 -11.22 -2.71
N ARG A 56 5.66 -12.07 -2.52
CA ARG A 56 5.55 -13.27 -1.69
C ARG A 56 5.04 -13.01 -0.27
N VAL A 57 5.49 -11.92 0.35
CA VAL A 57 5.08 -11.54 1.71
C VAL A 57 3.64 -11.01 1.75
N SER A 58 3.15 -10.41 0.67
CA SER A 58 1.86 -9.71 0.63
C SER A 58 0.72 -10.52 0.00
N THR A 59 0.98 -11.38 -0.99
CA THR A 59 -0.11 -12.04 -1.75
C THR A 59 -0.95 -12.96 -0.88
N LEU A 60 -0.31 -13.77 -0.04
CA LEU A 60 -1.02 -14.75 0.78
C LEU A 60 -1.90 -14.10 1.86
N PRO A 61 -1.41 -13.14 2.66
CA PRO A 61 -2.28 -12.37 3.56
C PRO A 61 -3.40 -11.62 2.82
N GLY A 62 -3.12 -11.04 1.65
CA GLY A 62 -4.14 -10.31 0.86
C GLY A 62 -5.30 -11.19 0.44
N VAL A 63 -5.01 -12.35 -0.13
CA VAL A 63 -6.04 -13.32 -0.55
C VAL A 63 -6.84 -13.82 0.65
N LEU A 64 -6.17 -14.18 1.75
CA LEU A 64 -6.84 -14.68 2.95
C LEU A 64 -7.70 -13.63 3.64
N MET A 65 -7.26 -12.37 3.72
CA MET A 65 -8.03 -11.27 4.33
C MET A 65 -9.26 -10.89 3.52
N THR A 66 -9.25 -11.16 2.22
CA THR A 66 -10.38 -10.84 1.33
C THR A 66 -11.60 -11.70 1.63
N ILE A 67 -11.41 -12.96 2.04
CA ILE A 67 -12.51 -13.91 2.27
C ILE A 67 -13.44 -13.45 3.40
N PRO A 68 -12.96 -13.16 4.63
CA PRO A 68 -13.82 -12.65 5.69
C PRO A 68 -14.54 -11.35 5.31
N TRP A 69 -13.86 -10.48 4.55
CA TRP A 69 -14.43 -9.20 4.15
C TRP A 69 -15.58 -9.36 3.14
N ALA A 70 -15.43 -10.28 2.18
CA ALA A 70 -16.49 -10.63 1.24
C ALA A 70 -17.71 -11.26 1.94
N VAL A 71 -17.48 -12.11 2.94
CA VAL A 71 -18.55 -12.74 3.73
C VAL A 71 -19.33 -11.68 4.53
N ILE A 72 -18.63 -10.84 5.29
CA ILE A 72 -19.25 -9.81 6.15
C ILE A 72 -20.03 -8.79 5.32
N SER A 73 -19.45 -8.31 4.22
CA SER A 73 -20.13 -7.35 3.34
C SER A 73 -21.39 -7.94 2.73
N GLY A 74 -21.35 -9.18 2.24
CA GLY A 74 -22.52 -9.86 1.72
C GLY A 74 -23.66 -9.94 2.74
N PHE A 75 -23.37 -10.36 3.98
CA PHE A 75 -24.40 -10.45 5.03
C PHE A 75 -24.99 -9.10 5.39
N LEU A 76 -24.16 -8.06 5.48
CA LEU A 76 -24.61 -6.72 5.81
C LEU A 76 -25.57 -6.18 4.74
N PHE A 77 -25.22 -6.32 3.44
CA PHE A 77 -26.10 -5.92 2.36
C PHE A 77 -27.38 -6.77 2.31
N ASN A 78 -27.29 -8.06 2.61
CA ASN A 78 -28.47 -8.93 2.57
C ASN A 78 -29.51 -8.56 3.62
N VAL A 79 -29.08 -8.29 4.85
CA VAL A 79 -30.00 -7.81 5.91
C VAL A 79 -30.62 -6.48 5.51
N LEU A 80 -29.82 -5.50 5.06
CA LEU A 80 -30.31 -4.18 4.69
C LEU A 80 -31.30 -4.21 3.51
N LEU A 81 -31.03 -5.02 2.48
CA LEU A 81 -31.85 -5.05 1.26
C LEU A 81 -33.06 -5.98 1.37
N THR A 82 -33.02 -6.98 2.24
CA THR A 82 -34.19 -7.84 2.51
C THR A 82 -35.29 -7.07 3.21
N ASP A 83 -34.94 -6.16 4.13
CA ASP A 83 -35.92 -5.33 4.85
C ASP A 83 -36.73 -4.39 3.95
N ILE A 84 -36.17 -4.01 2.80
CA ILE A 84 -36.84 -3.18 1.78
C ILE A 84 -37.39 -4.00 0.59
N GLY A 85 -37.37 -5.34 0.69
CA GLY A 85 -37.87 -6.25 -0.35
C GLY A 85 -37.01 -6.35 -1.61
N ALA A 86 -35.76 -5.86 -1.57
CA ALA A 86 -34.82 -5.79 -2.70
C ALA A 86 -33.66 -6.79 -2.58
N ALA A 87 -33.93 -8.00 -2.04
CA ALA A 87 -32.90 -9.01 -1.75
C ALA A 87 -32.06 -9.40 -2.98
N ASP A 88 -32.64 -9.37 -4.19
CA ASP A 88 -31.94 -9.67 -5.44
C ASP A 88 -30.80 -8.69 -5.77
N PHE A 89 -30.88 -7.44 -5.28
CA PHE A 89 -29.83 -6.43 -5.47
C PHE A 89 -28.71 -6.52 -4.43
N SER A 90 -28.88 -7.34 -3.37
CA SER A 90 -27.92 -7.47 -2.28
C SER A 90 -26.55 -7.89 -2.77
N GLY A 91 -26.52 -8.88 -3.67
CA GLY A 91 -25.27 -9.42 -4.21
C GLY A 91 -24.53 -8.42 -5.10
N THR A 92 -25.26 -7.55 -5.81
CA THR A 92 -24.68 -6.48 -6.61
C THR A 92 -24.14 -5.34 -5.76
N GLY A 93 -24.85 -4.93 -4.71
CA GLY A 93 -24.35 -3.95 -3.73
C GLY A 93 -23.04 -4.43 -3.08
N CYS A 94 -22.98 -5.71 -2.73
CA CYS A 94 -21.76 -6.35 -2.22
C CYS A 94 -20.61 -6.30 -3.25
N ALA A 95 -20.89 -6.55 -4.54
CA ALA A 95 -19.86 -6.50 -5.59
C ALA A 95 -19.28 -5.09 -5.79
N ILE A 96 -20.12 -4.06 -5.87
CA ILE A 96 -19.68 -2.65 -6.01
C ILE A 96 -18.84 -2.24 -4.80
N PHE A 97 -19.30 -2.58 -3.60
CA PHE A 97 -18.55 -2.33 -2.37
C PHE A 97 -17.19 -3.06 -2.37
N THR A 98 -17.17 -4.27 -2.94
CA THR A 98 -15.96 -5.08 -3.02
C THR A 98 -14.89 -4.40 -3.88
N VAL A 99 -15.28 -3.89 -5.05
CA VAL A 99 -14.38 -3.22 -6.00
C VAL A 99 -13.92 -1.86 -5.47
N ASN A 100 -14.85 -1.06 -4.92
CA ASN A 100 -14.59 0.35 -4.61
C ASN A 100 -13.93 0.59 -3.25
N GLN A 101 -14.18 -0.28 -2.26
CA GLN A 101 -13.74 -0.05 -0.87
C GLN A 101 -13.04 -1.24 -0.24
N SER A 102 -13.63 -2.42 -0.30
CA SER A 102 -13.03 -3.63 0.28
C SER A 102 -11.62 -3.88 -0.23
N ALA A 103 -11.44 -3.97 -1.55
CA ALA A 103 -10.14 -4.31 -2.14
C ALA A 103 -9.07 -3.25 -1.84
N PRO A 104 -9.35 -1.93 -1.96
CA PRO A 104 -8.42 -0.90 -1.51
C PRO A 104 -8.05 -0.99 -0.03
N ILE A 105 -9.01 -1.24 0.87
CA ILE A 105 -8.75 -1.34 2.31
C ILE A 105 -7.86 -2.54 2.61
N VAL A 106 -8.16 -3.72 2.04
CA VAL A 106 -7.33 -4.92 2.22
C VAL A 106 -5.91 -4.68 1.69
N THR A 107 -5.79 -4.02 0.53
CA THR A 107 -4.49 -3.64 -0.04
C THR A 107 -3.72 -2.72 0.89
N VAL A 108 -4.35 -1.69 1.47
CA VAL A 108 -3.71 -0.81 2.47
C VAL A 108 -3.22 -1.60 3.67
N LEU A 109 -4.06 -2.48 4.23
CA LEU A 109 -3.71 -3.31 5.39
C LEU A 109 -2.47 -4.17 5.14
N VAL A 110 -2.42 -4.83 3.99
CA VAL A 110 -1.33 -5.74 3.68
C VAL A 110 -0.07 -5.01 3.25
N VAL A 111 -0.19 -3.96 2.43
CA VAL A 111 0.97 -3.19 1.97
C VAL A 111 1.60 -2.41 3.13
N ALA A 112 0.81 -1.80 4.02
CA ALA A 112 1.33 -1.13 5.21
C ALA A 112 1.87 -2.12 6.25
N GLY A 113 1.15 -3.22 6.48
CA GLY A 113 1.44 -4.17 7.55
C GLY A 113 2.59 -5.13 7.22
N ALA A 114 2.55 -5.75 6.04
CA ALA A 114 3.50 -6.81 5.65
C ALA A 114 4.55 -6.29 4.66
N GLY A 115 4.14 -5.51 3.66
CA GLY A 115 5.04 -4.98 2.63
C GLY A 115 6.05 -3.95 3.18
N ALA A 116 5.55 -2.87 3.77
CA ALA A 116 6.36 -1.75 4.26
C ALA A 116 7.28 -2.16 5.42
N THR A 117 6.81 -3.02 6.32
CA THR A 117 7.61 -3.53 7.44
C THR A 117 8.74 -4.42 6.99
N ALA A 118 8.49 -5.32 6.05
CA ALA A 118 9.52 -6.19 5.50
C ALA A 118 10.59 -5.37 4.77
N MET A 119 10.19 -4.36 3.99
CA MET A 119 11.13 -3.43 3.35
C MET A 119 11.95 -2.62 4.37
N CYS A 120 11.31 -2.10 5.42
CA CYS A 120 11.97 -1.35 6.47
C CYS A 120 12.94 -2.22 7.28
N ALA A 121 12.56 -3.47 7.59
CA ALA A 121 13.39 -4.40 8.32
C ALA A 121 14.64 -4.81 7.52
N ASP A 122 14.49 -5.11 6.22
CA ASP A 122 15.61 -5.43 5.35
C ASP A 122 16.57 -4.24 5.22
N LEU A 123 16.05 -3.03 4.98
CA LEU A 123 16.89 -1.84 4.87
C LEU A 123 17.54 -1.44 6.20
N GLY A 124 16.81 -1.57 7.31
CA GLY A 124 17.32 -1.35 8.65
C GLY A 124 18.43 -2.34 9.01
N ALA A 125 18.29 -3.61 8.62
CA ALA A 125 19.33 -4.63 8.79
C ALA A 125 20.62 -4.28 8.02
N ARG A 126 20.50 -3.78 6.79
CA ARG A 126 21.65 -3.31 6.00
C ARG A 126 22.29 -2.05 6.59
N THR A 127 21.47 -1.18 7.18
CA THR A 127 21.95 0.03 7.87
C THR A 127 22.80 -0.31 9.08
N ILE A 128 22.35 -1.24 9.94
CA ILE A 128 23.13 -1.64 11.14
C ILE A 128 24.37 -2.47 10.81
N ARG A 129 24.46 -3.03 9.60
CA ARG A 129 25.64 -3.73 9.06
C ARG A 129 26.61 -2.79 8.34
N GLU A 130 26.36 -1.48 8.38
CA GLU A 130 27.18 -0.44 7.74
C GLU A 130 27.26 -0.57 6.20
N GLU A 131 26.39 -1.36 5.57
CA GLU A 131 26.39 -1.54 4.11
C GLU A 131 26.05 -0.23 3.38
N LEU A 132 25.16 0.60 3.96
CA LEU A 132 24.83 1.93 3.43
C LEU A 132 26.03 2.89 3.50
N ASP A 133 26.84 2.80 4.54
CA ASP A 133 28.02 3.64 4.70
C ASP A 133 29.15 3.18 3.78
N ALA A 134 29.32 1.87 3.58
CA ALA A 134 30.21 1.33 2.57
C ALA A 134 29.87 1.83 1.16
N LEU A 135 28.58 1.86 0.79
CA LEU A 135 28.14 2.43 -0.50
C LEU A 135 28.52 3.90 -0.64
N ARG A 136 28.37 4.70 0.43
CA ARG A 136 28.75 6.11 0.45
C ARG A 136 30.26 6.30 0.27
N VAL A 137 31.08 5.46 0.89
CA VAL A 137 32.55 5.48 0.74
C VAL A 137 32.96 5.12 -0.69
N MET A 138 32.24 4.20 -1.35
CA MET A 138 32.45 3.86 -2.76
C MET A 138 31.93 4.94 -3.74
N GLY A 139 31.43 6.07 -3.25
CA GLY A 139 30.88 7.15 -4.08
C GLY A 139 29.50 6.86 -4.68
N ILE A 140 28.84 5.79 -4.25
CA ILE A 140 27.52 5.37 -4.75
C ILE A 140 26.43 5.97 -3.85
N ASN A 141 25.43 6.62 -4.46
CA ASN A 141 24.30 7.15 -3.69
C ASN A 141 23.34 6.01 -3.27
N PRO A 142 23.18 5.75 -1.95
CA PRO A 142 22.31 4.67 -1.46
C PRO A 142 20.83 4.87 -1.80
N ILE A 143 20.36 6.12 -1.95
CA ILE A 143 18.97 6.41 -2.32
C ILE A 143 18.69 5.89 -3.73
N GLN A 144 19.60 6.15 -4.66
CA GLN A 144 19.46 5.71 -6.05
C GLN A 144 19.65 4.19 -6.18
N ALA A 145 20.61 3.61 -5.45
CA ALA A 145 20.93 2.18 -5.56
C ALA A 145 19.91 1.27 -4.85
N LEU A 146 19.31 1.70 -3.75
CA LEU A 146 18.45 0.85 -2.90
C LEU A 146 17.01 1.37 -2.78
N ALA A 147 16.80 2.66 -2.53
CA ALA A 147 15.45 3.19 -2.28
C ALA A 147 14.61 3.27 -3.57
N ALA A 148 15.17 3.82 -4.65
CA ALA A 148 14.47 3.94 -5.93
C ALA A 148 13.91 2.61 -6.49
N PRO A 149 14.70 1.51 -6.61
CA PRO A 149 14.16 0.23 -7.09
C PRO A 149 13.13 -0.38 -6.15
N ARG A 150 13.23 -0.15 -4.83
CA ARG A 150 12.25 -0.64 -3.85
C ARG A 150 10.91 0.07 -3.93
N VAL A 151 10.90 1.40 -4.09
CA VAL A 151 9.67 2.18 -4.25
C VAL A 151 8.95 1.80 -5.54
N LEU A 152 9.70 1.63 -6.63
CA LEU A 152 9.17 1.10 -7.89
C LEU A 152 8.55 -0.28 -7.69
N ALA A 153 9.26 -1.20 -7.04
CA ALA A 153 8.79 -2.56 -6.77
C ALA A 153 7.53 -2.56 -5.89
N ALA A 154 7.48 -1.71 -4.85
CA ALA A 154 6.32 -1.55 -3.99
C ALA A 154 5.09 -1.09 -4.78
N THR A 155 5.28 -0.15 -5.70
CA THR A 155 4.21 0.42 -6.53
C THR A 155 3.63 -0.63 -7.48
N THR A 156 4.49 -1.37 -8.18
CA THR A 156 4.03 -2.38 -9.15
C THR A 156 3.43 -3.60 -8.47
N VAL A 157 3.98 -4.04 -7.33
CA VAL A 157 3.41 -5.12 -6.53
C VAL A 157 2.07 -4.70 -5.91
N SER A 158 1.95 -3.48 -5.38
CA SER A 158 0.67 -2.99 -4.84
C SER A 158 -0.43 -2.97 -5.90
N LEU A 159 -0.10 -2.53 -7.12
CA LEU A 159 -1.03 -2.56 -8.25
C LEU A 159 -1.47 -3.99 -8.60
N ALA A 160 -0.52 -4.92 -8.71
CA ALA A 160 -0.80 -6.33 -8.99
C ALA A 160 -1.54 -7.02 -7.83
N LEU A 161 -1.27 -6.63 -6.58
CA LEU A 161 -1.94 -7.17 -5.41
C LEU A 161 -3.41 -6.75 -5.40
N ASN A 162 -3.70 -5.47 -5.67
CA ASN A 162 -5.07 -4.97 -5.69
C ASN A 162 -5.93 -5.65 -6.77
N SER A 163 -5.37 -5.97 -7.93
CA SER A 163 -6.11 -6.69 -8.98
C SER A 163 -6.43 -8.13 -8.57
N VAL A 164 -5.49 -8.84 -7.94
CA VAL A 164 -5.71 -10.20 -7.40
C VAL A 164 -6.73 -10.20 -6.26
N VAL A 165 -6.62 -9.23 -5.34
CA VAL A 165 -7.56 -9.03 -4.21
C VAL A 165 -8.96 -8.73 -4.74
N THR A 166 -9.10 -7.86 -5.74
CA THR A 166 -10.39 -7.53 -6.35
C THR A 166 -11.02 -8.76 -7.01
N ALA A 167 -10.24 -9.53 -7.79
CA ALA A 167 -10.72 -10.74 -8.45
C ALA A 167 -11.17 -11.80 -7.43
N THR A 168 -10.36 -12.04 -6.40
CA THR A 168 -10.69 -13.00 -5.34
C THR A 168 -11.88 -12.54 -4.51
N GLY A 169 -11.99 -11.23 -4.27
CA GLY A 169 -13.12 -10.61 -3.57
C GLY A 169 -14.42 -10.79 -4.33
N LEU A 170 -14.43 -10.58 -5.65
CA LEU A 170 -15.60 -10.80 -6.49
C LEU A 170 -16.04 -12.27 -6.48
N ILE A 171 -15.09 -13.21 -6.56
CA ILE A 171 -15.37 -14.65 -6.46
C ILE A 171 -15.95 -15.00 -5.08
N GLY A 172 -15.38 -14.45 -4.01
CA GLY A 172 -15.88 -14.63 -2.65
C GLY A 172 -17.29 -14.05 -2.46
N ALA A 173 -17.54 -12.85 -2.97
CA ALA A 173 -18.84 -12.19 -2.93
C ALA A 173 -19.89 -12.96 -3.73
N PHE A 174 -19.53 -13.51 -4.90
CA PHE A 174 -20.41 -14.38 -5.68
C PHE A 174 -20.78 -15.65 -4.91
N PHE A 175 -19.78 -16.33 -4.36
CA PHE A 175 -20.00 -17.58 -3.62
C PHE A 175 -20.90 -17.33 -2.40
N CYS A 176 -20.65 -16.26 -1.64
CA CYS A 176 -21.49 -15.93 -0.51
C CYS A 176 -22.92 -15.56 -0.92
N SER A 177 -23.09 -14.75 -1.96
CA SER A 177 -24.42 -14.28 -2.39
C SER A 177 -25.29 -15.43 -2.92
N VAL A 178 -24.71 -16.37 -3.68
CA VAL A 178 -25.46 -17.47 -4.29
C VAL A 178 -25.70 -18.61 -3.31
N PHE A 179 -24.68 -19.03 -2.55
CA PHE A 179 -24.79 -20.22 -1.71
C PHE A 179 -25.35 -19.95 -0.31
N LEU A 180 -25.06 -18.80 0.29
CA LEU A 180 -25.53 -18.49 1.66
C LEU A 180 -26.85 -17.70 1.66
N MET A 181 -27.05 -16.83 0.67
CA MET A 181 -28.19 -15.89 0.63
C MET A 181 -29.25 -16.26 -0.40
N HIS A 182 -29.05 -17.35 -1.15
CA HIS A 182 -29.97 -17.85 -2.17
C HIS A 182 -30.38 -16.83 -3.24
N VAL A 183 -29.52 -15.85 -3.53
CA VAL A 183 -29.73 -14.90 -4.62
C VAL A 183 -29.52 -15.62 -5.95
N SER A 184 -30.35 -15.32 -6.96
CA SER A 184 -30.18 -15.93 -8.28
C SER A 184 -28.85 -15.50 -8.91
N ALA A 185 -28.07 -16.48 -9.40
CA ALA A 185 -26.79 -16.21 -10.06
C ALA A 185 -26.96 -15.30 -11.29
N GLY A 186 -28.09 -15.40 -11.99
CA GLY A 186 -28.44 -14.53 -13.11
C GLY A 186 -28.63 -13.07 -12.71
N ALA A 187 -29.33 -12.80 -11.60
CA ALA A 187 -29.48 -11.44 -11.08
C ALA A 187 -28.13 -10.85 -10.63
N TRP A 188 -27.27 -11.66 -10.02
CA TRP A 188 -25.94 -11.21 -9.60
C TRP A 188 -25.07 -10.77 -10.78
N VAL A 189 -24.95 -11.60 -11.82
CA VAL A 189 -24.11 -11.30 -13.00
C VAL A 189 -24.66 -10.08 -13.74
N THR A 190 -25.98 -10.00 -13.92
CA THR A 190 -26.63 -8.88 -14.62
C THR A 190 -26.50 -7.59 -13.83
N GLY A 191 -26.68 -7.64 -12.51
CA GLY A 191 -26.48 -6.47 -11.66
C GLY A 191 -25.02 -6.02 -11.65
N LEU A 192 -24.07 -6.95 -11.62
CA LEU A 192 -22.64 -6.63 -11.65
C LEU A 192 -22.24 -5.89 -12.93
N THR A 193 -22.70 -6.35 -14.10
CA THR A 193 -22.40 -5.68 -15.38
C THR A 193 -23.12 -4.34 -15.55
N THR A 194 -24.27 -4.17 -14.89
CA THR A 194 -25.08 -2.94 -15.00
C THR A 194 -24.61 -1.84 -14.05
N LEU A 195 -24.14 -2.21 -12.85
CA LEU A 195 -23.75 -1.25 -11.81
C LEU A 195 -22.24 -1.08 -11.62
N THR A 196 -21.40 -1.99 -12.13
CA THR A 196 -19.94 -1.84 -12.06
C THR A 196 -19.43 -1.17 -13.31
N HIS A 197 -19.05 0.10 -13.20
CA HIS A 197 -18.44 0.84 -14.29
C HIS A 197 -16.93 0.55 -14.38
N THR A 198 -16.37 0.63 -15.59
CA THR A 198 -14.92 0.53 -15.79
C THR A 198 -14.15 1.60 -15.00
N VAL A 199 -14.79 2.74 -14.73
CA VAL A 199 -14.25 3.86 -13.96
C VAL A 199 -13.89 3.42 -12.52
N ASP A 200 -14.72 2.62 -11.86
CA ASP A 200 -14.49 2.11 -10.50
C ASP A 200 -13.19 1.31 -10.40
N VAL A 201 -12.95 0.46 -11.39
CA VAL A 201 -11.74 -0.36 -11.47
C VAL A 201 -10.51 0.54 -11.68
N VAL A 202 -10.60 1.53 -12.57
CA VAL A 202 -9.50 2.47 -12.83
C VAL A 202 -9.18 3.30 -11.57
N ILE A 203 -10.20 3.79 -10.86
CA ILE A 203 -10.01 4.52 -9.60
C ILE A 203 -9.34 3.61 -8.56
N SER A 204 -9.78 2.36 -8.43
CA SER A 204 -9.16 1.38 -7.53
C SER A 204 -7.70 1.10 -7.88
N MET A 205 -7.36 1.01 -9.17
CA MET A 205 -5.97 0.87 -9.64
C MET A 205 -5.12 2.11 -9.30
N ILE A 206 -5.65 3.32 -9.49
CA ILE A 206 -4.95 4.58 -9.13
C ILE A 206 -4.73 4.65 -7.62
N LYS A 207 -5.70 4.24 -6.80
CA LYS A 207 -5.51 4.13 -5.34
C LYS A 207 -4.36 3.18 -5.00
N ALA A 208 -4.34 2.00 -5.62
CA ALA A 208 -3.34 0.98 -5.36
C ALA A 208 -1.92 1.42 -5.72
N THR A 209 -1.73 2.18 -6.82
CA THR A 209 -0.40 2.74 -7.16
C THR A 209 0.06 3.74 -6.10
N LEU A 210 -0.82 4.64 -5.65
CA LEU A 210 -0.49 5.64 -4.62
C LEU A 210 -0.13 4.98 -3.28
N PHE A 211 -0.85 3.92 -2.89
CA PHE A 211 -0.55 3.18 -1.65
C PHE A 211 0.84 2.54 -1.70
N GLY A 212 1.19 1.89 -2.82
CA GLY A 212 2.50 1.26 -2.98
C GLY A 212 3.64 2.27 -3.00
N LEU A 213 3.45 3.39 -3.70
CA LEU A 213 4.43 4.49 -3.74
C LEU A 213 4.72 5.03 -2.33
N MET A 214 3.67 5.39 -1.60
CA MET A 214 3.80 6.03 -0.29
C MET A 214 4.31 5.05 0.77
N ALA A 215 3.84 3.80 0.75
CA ALA A 215 4.35 2.76 1.64
C ALA A 215 5.85 2.50 1.42
N GLY A 216 6.28 2.42 0.15
CA GLY A 216 7.69 2.25 -0.19
C GLY A 216 8.55 3.42 0.29
N LEU A 217 8.08 4.66 0.12
CA LEU A 217 8.79 5.87 0.56
C LEU A 217 8.95 5.90 2.08
N ILE A 218 7.87 5.66 2.84
CA ILE A 218 7.90 5.65 4.31
C ILE A 218 8.83 4.55 4.81
N ALA A 219 8.74 3.34 4.24
CA ALA A 219 9.59 2.22 4.61
C ALA A 219 11.07 2.49 4.34
N CYS A 220 11.41 3.10 3.20
CA CYS A 220 12.79 3.42 2.87
C CYS A 220 13.34 4.52 3.80
N TYR A 221 12.53 5.53 4.11
CA TYR A 221 12.96 6.63 4.99
C TYR A 221 13.24 6.14 6.41
N LYS A 222 12.30 5.39 6.99
CA LYS A 222 12.48 4.80 8.33
C LYS A 222 13.60 3.77 8.34
N GLY A 223 13.73 2.96 7.30
CA GLY A 223 14.77 1.94 7.16
C GLY A 223 16.20 2.49 7.06
N MET A 224 16.43 3.61 6.38
CA MET A 224 17.76 4.25 6.30
C MET A 224 18.12 5.11 7.50
N SER A 225 17.11 5.54 8.26
CA SER A 225 17.28 6.41 9.43
C SER A 225 17.41 5.64 10.75
N VAL A 226 17.51 4.30 10.69
CA VAL A 226 17.65 3.46 11.87
C VAL A 226 19.01 3.67 12.54
N GLY A 227 19.00 3.77 13.87
CA GLY A 227 20.20 3.76 14.70
C GLY A 227 19.99 2.97 16.00
N GLY A 228 21.06 2.63 16.69
CA GLY A 228 20.99 1.95 18.00
C GLY A 228 20.89 0.41 17.93
N GLY A 229 21.47 -0.21 16.89
CA GLY A 229 21.59 -1.67 16.78
C GLY A 229 20.27 -2.40 16.46
N PRO A 230 20.20 -3.73 16.69
CA PRO A 230 19.05 -4.56 16.31
C PRO A 230 17.73 -4.13 16.97
N ALA A 231 17.76 -3.65 18.21
CA ALA A 231 16.57 -3.14 18.89
C ALA A 231 16.00 -1.88 18.23
N GLY A 232 16.88 -1.04 17.65
CA GLY A 232 16.49 0.13 16.88
C GLY A 232 15.69 -0.21 15.62
N VAL A 233 16.03 -1.32 14.95
CA VAL A 233 15.31 -1.82 13.76
C VAL A 233 13.87 -2.17 14.12
N GLY A 234 13.66 -2.90 15.22
CA GLY A 234 12.31 -3.25 15.67
C GLY A 234 11.43 -2.04 15.97
N ARG A 235 11.99 -1.00 16.62
CA ARG A 235 11.27 0.25 16.87
C ARG A 235 10.92 0.98 15.58
N ALA A 236 11.85 1.07 14.63
CA ALA A 236 11.61 1.70 13.34
C ALA A 236 10.54 0.97 12.52
N VAL A 237 10.49 -0.37 12.58
CA VAL A 237 9.45 -1.17 11.94
C VAL A 237 8.07 -0.85 12.53
N ASN A 238 7.95 -0.83 13.86
CA ASN A 238 6.69 -0.51 14.52
C ASN A 238 6.20 0.91 14.19
N GLU A 239 7.11 1.89 14.18
CA GLU A 239 6.78 3.25 13.75
C GLU A 239 6.34 3.29 12.28
N THR A 240 7.04 2.56 11.40
CA THR A 240 6.72 2.49 9.96
C THR A 240 5.29 2.01 9.75
N VAL A 241 4.84 0.98 10.47
CA VAL A 241 3.47 0.47 10.40
C VAL A 241 2.47 1.58 10.70
N VAL A 242 2.64 2.27 11.83
CA VAL A 242 1.70 3.29 12.30
C VAL A 242 1.65 4.47 11.31
N PHE A 243 2.82 4.97 10.88
CA PHE A 243 2.87 6.07 9.92
C PHE A 243 2.31 5.67 8.55
N ALA A 244 2.65 4.49 8.05
CA ALA A 244 2.11 3.98 6.79
C ALA A 244 0.59 3.87 6.86
N PHE A 245 0.03 3.32 7.95
CA PHE A 245 -1.41 3.24 8.11
C PHE A 245 -2.10 4.59 8.05
N ILE A 246 -1.64 5.56 8.84
CA ILE A 246 -2.26 6.89 8.89
C ILE A 246 -2.23 7.54 7.50
N VAL A 247 -1.08 7.52 6.83
CA VAL A 247 -0.91 8.16 5.52
C VAL A 247 -1.73 7.45 4.44
N LEU A 248 -1.70 6.12 4.39
CA LEU A 248 -2.41 5.34 3.36
C LEU A 248 -3.94 5.45 3.52
N PHE A 249 -4.46 5.46 4.75
CA PHE A 249 -5.89 5.69 4.98
C PHE A 249 -6.33 7.11 4.61
N VAL A 250 -5.51 8.12 4.91
CA VAL A 250 -5.79 9.51 4.48
C VAL A 250 -5.84 9.60 2.96
N ILE A 251 -4.88 8.98 2.27
CA ILE A 251 -4.89 8.92 0.80
C ILE A 251 -6.14 8.20 0.30
N ASN A 252 -6.54 7.09 0.93
CA ASN A 252 -7.75 6.37 0.54
C ASN A 252 -9.00 7.27 0.65
N ILE A 253 -9.13 8.04 1.72
CA ILE A 253 -10.25 8.98 1.92
C ILE A 253 -10.23 10.07 0.86
N VAL A 254 -9.08 10.71 0.62
CA VAL A 254 -8.94 11.80 -0.35
C VAL A 254 -9.26 11.32 -1.77
N VAL A 255 -8.67 10.19 -2.19
CA VAL A 255 -8.92 9.66 -3.54
C VAL A 255 -10.36 9.17 -3.68
N THR A 256 -10.95 8.62 -2.62
CA THR A 256 -12.39 8.28 -2.63
C THR A 256 -13.24 9.53 -2.77
N ALA A 257 -12.98 10.59 -2.01
CA ALA A 257 -13.74 11.83 -2.06
C ALA A 257 -13.68 12.48 -3.46
N VAL A 258 -12.52 12.45 -4.10
CA VAL A 258 -12.34 12.93 -5.48
C VAL A 258 -12.94 11.98 -6.51
N GLY A 259 -13.00 10.67 -6.22
CA GLY A 259 -13.52 9.64 -7.11
C GLY A 259 -15.05 9.55 -7.17
N ILE A 260 -15.76 9.86 -6.08
CA ILE A 260 -17.23 9.79 -6.00
C ILE A 260 -17.94 10.55 -7.15
N PRO A 261 -17.57 11.80 -7.48
CA PRO A 261 -18.17 12.52 -8.60
C PRO A 261 -18.10 11.79 -9.95
N PHE A 262 -17.02 11.02 -10.18
CA PHE A 262 -16.81 10.27 -11.43
C PHE A 262 -17.52 8.91 -11.44
N MET A 263 -17.91 8.38 -10.28
CA MET A 263 -18.66 7.14 -10.16
C MET A 263 -20.17 7.35 -10.33
N VAL A 264 -20.65 8.56 -10.08
CA VAL A 264 -22.09 8.91 -10.09
C VAL A 264 -22.53 9.52 -11.45
N SER A 265 -21.58 9.86 -12.31
CA SER A 265 -21.78 10.48 -13.64
C SER A 265 -21.65 9.49 -14.78
#